data_AF-A0A970P2Q1-F1
#
_entry.id   AF-A0A970P2Q1-F1
#
_cell.length_a   1.000
_cell.length_b   1.000
_cell.length_c   1.000
_cell.angle_alpha   90.00
_cell.angle_beta   90.00
_cell.angle_gamma   90.00
#
_symmetry.space_group_name_H-M   'P 1'
#
loop_
_entity.id
_entity.type
_entity.pdbx_description
1 polymer ?
#
loop_
_entity_poly.entity_id
_entity_poly.type
_entity_poly.pdbx_seq_one_letter_code
_entity_poly.pdbx_strand_id
1 'polypeptide(L)' 'MLFDVYLKENEQLFSTPIVQQTAFWSAVKRRLGSETLAVNFKTKESFPGSFRKADNSIVSDILVIIEQVDHKHSV' A
#
# COMPACT_ATOMS: atom_id res chain seq x y z
N MET A 1 4.07 -5.27 -13.61
CA MET A 1 4.56 -3.88 -13.64
C MET A 1 3.47 -3.00 -13.05
N LEU A 2 3.82 -2.15 -12.07
CA LEU A 2 2.89 -1.22 -11.45
C LEU A 2 2.77 0.06 -12.29
N PHE A 3 1.59 0.64 -12.36
CA PHE A 3 1.30 1.91 -13.02
C PHE A 3 0.24 2.67 -12.22
N ASP A 4 0.06 3.97 -12.50
CA ASP A 4 -0.90 4.82 -11.77
C ASP A 4 -0.70 4.75 -10.24
N VAL A 5 0.53 5.05 -9.80
CA VAL A 5 0.93 5.00 -8.38
C VAL A 5 0.67 6.35 -7.73
N TYR A 6 -0.14 6.39 -6.68
CA TYR A 6 -0.52 7.61 -5.97
C TYR A 6 -0.41 7.45 -4.46
N LEU A 7 0.04 8.51 -3.78
CA LEU A 7 -0.01 8.59 -2.32
C LEU A 7 -1.47 8.77 -1.86
N LYS A 8 -1.80 8.08 -0.77
CA LYS A 8 -3.08 8.23 -0.09
C LYS A 8 -2.84 8.59 1.37
N GLU A 9 -3.85 9.17 2.00
CA GLU A 9 -3.90 9.22 3.46
C GLU A 9 -4.16 7.81 4.00
N ASN A 10 -3.65 7.50 5.20
CA ASN A 10 -3.79 6.17 5.81
C ASN A 10 -5.28 5.80 5.99
N GLU A 11 -6.11 6.81 6.24
CA GLU A 11 -7.55 6.73 6.41
C GLU A 11 -8.30 6.39 5.11
N GLN A 12 -7.63 6.49 3.96
CA GLN A 12 -8.17 6.22 2.61
C GLN A 12 -7.72 4.88 2.02
N LEU A 13 -6.96 4.07 2.78
CA LEU A 13 -6.65 2.69 2.42
C LEU A 13 -7.95 1.86 2.39
N PHE A 14 -8.03 0.87 1.49
CA PHE A 14 -9.22 0.03 1.27
C PHE A 14 -9.89 -0.38 2.59
N SER A 15 -11.21 -0.22 2.65
CA SER A 15 -12.07 -0.42 3.82
C SER A 15 -12.26 -1.88 4.25
N THR A 16 -11.34 -2.78 3.88
CA THR A 16 -11.34 -4.12 4.45
C THR A 16 -10.94 -4.05 5.94
N PRO A 17 -11.56 -4.86 6.82
CA PRO A 17 -11.29 -4.80 8.26
C PRO A 17 -9.82 -5.01 8.63
N ILE A 18 -9.07 -5.79 7.85
CA ILE A 18 -7.64 -6.04 8.08
C ILE A 18 -6.80 -4.79 7.77
N VAL A 19 -7.08 -4.13 6.66
CA VAL A 19 -6.37 -2.90 6.24
C VAL A 19 -6.66 -1.76 7.21
N GLN A 20 -7.88 -1.63 7.71
CA GLN A 20 -8.22 -0.61 8.71
C GLN A 20 -7.49 -0.80 10.04
N GLN A 21 -7.35 -2.06 10.50
CA GLN A 21 -6.55 -2.36 11.69
C GLN A 21 -5.07 -2.00 11.49
N THR A 22 -4.50 -2.33 10.33
CA THR A 22 -3.11 -1.96 10.01
C THR A 22 -2.94 -0.44 9.88
N ALA A 23 -3.91 0.26 9.28
CA ALA A 23 -3.91 1.72 9.19
C ALA A 23 -3.95 2.38 10.57
N PHE A 24 -4.77 1.84 11.49
CA PHE A 24 -4.78 2.28 12.89
C PHE A 24 -3.41 2.11 13.55
N TRP A 25 -2.79 0.92 13.41
CA TRP A 25 -1.45 0.68 13.95
C TRP A 25 -0.37 1.56 13.32
N SER A 26 -0.51 1.90 12.04
CA SER A 26 0.33 2.88 11.35
C SER A 26 0.21 4.28 11.98
N ALA A 27 -1.01 4.74 12.27
CA ALA A 27 -1.22 6.01 12.98
C ALA A 27 -0.60 6.01 14.39
N VAL A 28 -0.68 4.88 15.10
CA VAL A 28 -0.01 4.71 16.40
C VAL A 28 1.51 4.75 16.25
N LYS A 29 2.07 4.02 15.30
CA LYS A 29 3.51 3.99 14.99
C LYS A 29 4.04 5.36 14.58
N ARG A 30 3.25 6.13 13.82
CA ARG A 30 3.58 7.52 13.48
C ARG A 30 3.73 8.41 14.71
N ARG A 31 2.85 8.25 15.70
CA ARG A 31 2.95 8.98 16.98
C ARG A 31 4.15 8.55 17.83
N LEU A 32 4.66 7.34 17.61
CA LEU A 32 5.86 6.82 18.27
C LEU A 32 7.16 7.15 17.53
N GLY A 33 7.10 7.90 16.42
CA GLY A 33 8.26 8.39 15.68
C GLY A 33 8.64 7.59 14.43
N SER A 34 7.87 6.56 14.06
CA SER A 34 8.05 5.85 12.78
C SER A 34 7.39 6.63 11.64
N GLU A 35 7.92 6.53 10.42
CA GLU A 35 7.27 7.09 9.24
C GLU A 35 6.38 6.05 8.57
N THR A 36 5.32 6.48 7.90
CA THR A 36 4.34 5.58 7.28
C THR A 36 3.91 6.12 5.93
N LEU A 37 3.79 5.25 4.93
CA LEU A 37 3.43 5.59 3.56
C LEU A 37 2.29 4.70 3.07
N ALA A 38 1.16 5.30 2.75
CA ALA A 38 0.05 4.62 2.08
C ALA A 38 0.06 4.94 0.59
N VAL A 39 0.00 3.89 -0.24
CA VAL A 39 0.09 4.01 -1.70
C VAL A 39 -0.99 3.18 -2.36
N ASN A 40 -1.69 3.77 -3.31
CA ASN A 40 -2.55 3.05 -4.25
C ASN A 40 -1.81 2.85 -5.56
N PHE A 41 -1.98 1.70 -6.18
CA PHE A 41 -1.42 1.42 -7.49
C PHE A 41 -2.36 0.54 -8.32
N LYS A 42 -2.13 0.55 -9.63
CA LYS A 42 -2.72 -0.41 -10.56
C LYS A 42 -1.68 -1.39 -11.06
N THR A 43 -2.10 -2.63 -11.28
CA THR A 43 -1.27 -3.65 -11.94
C THR A 43 -2.09 -4.41 -12.96
N LYS A 44 -1.42 -4.96 -13.98
CA LYS A 44 -2.08 -5.85 -14.96
C LYS A 44 -2.26 -7.23 -14.33
N GLU A 45 -3.41 -7.83 -14.56
CA GLU A 45 -3.66 -9.23 -14.20
C GLU A 45 -2.85 -10.15 -15.13
N SER A 46 -1.76 -10.72 -14.63
CA SER A 46 -0.96 -11.71 -15.36
C SER A 46 -1.40 -13.12 -14.98
N PHE A 47 -2.63 -13.51 -15.33
CA PHE A 47 -3.10 -14.88 -15.11
C PHE A 47 -2.87 -15.72 -16.39
N PRO A 48 -1.90 -16.67 -16.40
CA PRO A 48 -1.73 -17.58 -17.53
C PRO A 48 -2.87 -18.62 -17.50
N GLY A 49 -3.97 -18.35 -18.22
CA GLY A 49 -5.10 -19.28 -18.29
C GLY A 49 -6.46 -18.63 -18.54
N SER A 50 -6.55 -17.31 -18.48
CA SER A 50 -7.79 -16.60 -18.82
C SER A 50 -7.93 -16.46 -20.34
N PHE A 51 -8.83 -17.24 -20.95
CA PHE A 51 -9.24 -17.11 -22.36
C PHE A 51 -10.06 -15.83 -22.65
N ARG A 52 -10.10 -14.88 -21.71
CA ARG A 52 -10.77 -13.59 -21.90
C ARG A 52 -9.72 -12.49 -21.94
N LYS A 53 -9.55 -11.97 -23.16
CA LYS A 53 -8.77 -10.79 -23.54
C LYS A 53 -9.39 -9.54 -22.89
N ALA A 54 -9.26 -9.40 -21.58
CA ALA A 54 -9.61 -8.19 -20.86
C ALA A 54 -8.32 -7.58 -20.33
N ASP A 55 -8.03 -6.33 -20.71
CA ASP A 55 -7.05 -5.46 -20.06
C ASP A 55 -7.54 -5.12 -18.63
N ASN A 56 -7.80 -6.14 -17.82
CA ASN A 56 -8.25 -5.96 -16.45
C ASN A 56 -7.07 -5.47 -15.62
N SER A 57 -7.12 -4.18 -15.27
CA SER A 57 -6.24 -3.58 -14.28
C SER A 57 -6.79 -3.86 -12.89
N ILE A 58 -5.99 -4.46 -12.03
CA ILE A 58 -6.29 -4.63 -10.60
C ILE A 58 -5.83 -3.37 -9.88
N VAL A 59 -6.73 -2.76 -9.11
CA VAL A 59 -6.41 -1.66 -8.19
C VAL A 59 -6.09 -2.26 -6.82
N SER A 60 -4.96 -1.89 -6.22
CA SER A 60 -4.54 -2.39 -4.92
C SER A 60 -3.93 -1.27 -4.07
N ASP A 61 -3.91 -1.46 -2.76
CA ASP A 61 -3.27 -0.54 -1.81
C ASP A 61 -2.14 -1.27 -1.07
N ILE A 62 -1.08 -0.54 -0.77
CA ILE A 62 0.01 -0.97 0.09
C ILE A 62 0.27 0.09 1.17
N LEU A 63 0.56 -0.39 2.38
CA LEU A 63 0.99 0.44 3.50
C LEU A 63 2.41 0.01 3.87
N VAL A 64 3.33 0.96 3.84
CA VAL A 64 4.74 0.78 4.22
C VAL A 64 4.96 1.51 5.54
N ILE A 65 5.66 0.87 6.47
CA ILE A 65 6.15 1.51 7.68
C ILE A 65 7.66 1.59 7.51
N ILE A 66 8.21 2.79 7.67
CA ILE A 66 9.62 3.08 7.55
C ILE A 66 10.13 3.35 8.96
N GLU A 67 11.02 2.50 9.45
CA GLU A 67 11.68 2.67 10.73
C GLU A 67 13.13 3.12 10.49
N GLN A 68 13.47 4.33 10.95
CA GLN A 68 14.85 4.82 10.90
C GLN A 68 15.71 4.04 11.89
N VAL A 69 16.74 3.37 11.39
CA VAL A 69 17.73 2.66 12.22
C VAL A 69 18.81 3.65 12.67
N ASP A 70 19.19 4.56 11.78
CA ASP A 70 20.07 5.70 12.06
C ASP A 70 19.81 6.85 11.08
N HIS A 71 20.68 7.86 11.04
CA HIS A 71 20.53 9.03 10.17
C HIS A 71 20.69 8.76 8.65
N LYS A 72 21.11 7.56 8.25
CA LYS A 72 21.40 7.18 6.86
C LYS A 72 20.70 5.89 6.42
N HIS A 73 20.13 5.12 7.35
CA HIS A 73 19.57 3.81 7.07
C HIS A 73 18.16 3.67 7.67
N SER A 74 17.26 3.11 6.87
CA SER A 74 15.88 2.78 7.26
C SER A 74 15.51 1.38 6.81
N VAL A 75 14.59 0.74 7.52
CA VAL A 75 13.96 -0.54 7.17
C VAL A 75 12.46 -0.38 6.95
#